data_AF-A0A3D4B779-F1
#
_entry.id   AF-A0A3D4B779-F1
#
_cell.length_a   1.000
_cell.length_b   1.000
_cell.length_c   1.000
_cell.angle_alpha   90.00
_cell.angle_beta   90.00
_cell.angle_gamma   90.00
#
_symmetry.space_group_name_H-M   'P 1'
#
loop_
_entity.id
_entity.type
_entity.pdbx_description
1 polymer ?
#
loop_
_entity_poly.entity_id
_entity_poly.type
_entity_poly.pdbx_seq_one_letter_code
_entity_poly.pdbx_strand_id
1 'polypeptide(L)'
;VSRTYYPGLPSSPGHEIARAQWRGYGGMVSFETADESVMTRFFERIELCKPWVSLGDVGSLVVHQGGGNRIRMSVGLEDTDDIIKDLEQALA
;
A
#
# COMPACT_ATOMS: atom_id res chain seq x y z
N VAL A 1 1.41 8.69 7.59
CA VAL A 1 1.13 7.24 7.76
C VAL A 1 1.37 6.88 9.21
N SER A 2 0.46 6.14 9.84
CA SER A 2 0.55 5.75 11.26
C SER A 2 1.09 4.33 11.46
N ARG A 3 0.80 3.41 10.53
CA ARG A 3 1.24 2.02 10.59
C ARG A 3 1.36 1.40 9.21
N THR A 4 2.31 0.47 9.04
CA THR A 4 2.55 -0.26 7.79
C THR A 4 2.57 -1.76 8.05
N TYR A 5 2.08 -2.52 7.08
CA TYR A 5 1.98 -3.97 7.09
C TYR A 5 2.63 -4.52 5.83
N TYR A 6 3.82 -5.07 5.98
CA TYR A 6 4.55 -5.72 4.90
C TYR A 6 5.47 -6.80 5.45
N PRO A 7 5.41 -8.06 4.96
CA PRO A 7 6.26 -9.15 5.46
C PRO A 7 7.77 -8.89 5.33
N GLY A 8 8.18 -8.02 4.40
CA GLY A 8 9.58 -7.63 4.23
C GLY A 8 10.12 -6.68 5.29
N LEU A 9 9.27 -6.07 6.12
CA LEU A 9 9.72 -5.19 7.20
C LEU A 9 10.17 -6.02 8.42
N PRO A 10 11.33 -5.73 9.03
CA PRO A 10 11.79 -6.43 10.25
C PRO A 10 10.82 -6.32 11.43
N SER A 11 10.01 -5.26 11.47
CA SER A 11 8.98 -5.06 12.51
C SER A 11 7.71 -5.90 12.29
N SER A 12 7.59 -6.60 11.15
CA SER A 12 6.43 -7.43 10.86
C SER A 12 6.45 -8.72 11.69
N PRO A 13 5.35 -9.10 12.37
CA PRO A 13 5.29 -10.32 13.16
C PRO A 13 5.64 -11.60 12.39
N GLY A 14 5.43 -11.62 11.08
CA GLY A 14 5.72 -12.74 10.20
C GLY A 14 7.07 -12.67 9.47
N HIS A 15 7.92 -11.68 9.77
CA HIS A 15 9.14 -11.43 8.99
C HIS A 15 10.08 -12.64 8.92
N GLU A 16 10.40 -13.26 10.06
CA GLU A 16 11.31 -14.41 10.11
C GLU A 16 10.74 -15.64 9.39
N ILE A 17 9.43 -15.87 9.49
CA ILE A 17 8.75 -16.96 8.78
C ILE A 17 8.79 -16.71 7.27
N ALA A 18 8.44 -15.49 6.85
CA ALA A 18 8.46 -15.09 5.44
C ALA A 18 9.88 -15.20 4.85
N ARG A 19 10.89 -14.75 5.61
CA ARG A 19 12.31 -14.86 5.23
C ARG A 19 12.76 -16.32 5.08
N ALA A 20 12.30 -17.22 5.94
CA ALA A 20 12.66 -18.63 5.90
C ALA A 20 11.96 -19.40 4.75
N GLN A 21 10.74 -19.00 4.38
CA GLN A 21 9.90 -19.77 3.45
C GLN A 21 9.82 -19.18 2.04
N TRP A 22 10.05 -17.88 1.86
CA TRP A 22 9.80 -17.18 0.59
C TRP A 22 11.09 -16.65 -0.05
N ARG A 23 11.08 -16.49 -1.38
CA ARG A 23 12.19 -15.88 -2.14
C ARG A 23 12.11 -14.36 -2.25
N GLY A 24 11.00 -13.79 -1.79
CA GLY A 24 10.67 -12.37 -1.78
C GLY A 24 9.36 -12.16 -1.04
N TYR A 25 8.96 -10.91 -0.82
CA TYR A 25 7.84 -10.58 0.08
C TYR A 25 6.54 -10.19 -0.66
N GLY A 26 6.53 -10.29 -1.99
CA GLY A 26 5.40 -9.92 -2.84
C GLY A 26 5.19 -8.40 -2.98
N GLY A 27 4.25 -8.02 -3.85
CA GLY A 27 3.87 -6.62 -4.11
C GLY A 27 2.66 -6.14 -3.31
N MET A 28 2.22 -6.89 -2.31
CA MET A 28 1.06 -6.51 -1.48
C MET A 28 1.53 -5.76 -0.24
N VAL A 29 1.06 -4.52 -0.09
CA VAL A 29 1.36 -3.67 1.06
C VAL A 29 0.05 -3.14 1.63
N SER A 30 -0.07 -3.05 2.94
CA SER A 30 -1.16 -2.28 3.56
C SER A 30 -0.61 -1.23 4.51
N PHE A 31 -1.32 -0.13 4.69
CA PHE A 31 -0.94 0.91 5.62
C PHE A 31 -2.18 1.64 6.17
N GLU A 32 -2.02 2.24 7.34
CA GLU A 32 -3.02 3.08 7.98
C GLU A 32 -2.60 4.55 7.87
N THR A 33 -3.55 5.39 7.49
CA THR A 33 -3.37 6.86 7.52
C THR A 33 -3.44 7.37 8.96
N ALA A 34 -3.42 8.68 9.20
CA ALA A 34 -3.58 9.19 10.57
C ALA A 34 -5.01 8.99 11.07
N ASP A 35 -5.99 9.22 10.18
CA ASP A 35 -7.43 9.09 10.44
C ASP A 35 -8.20 8.94 9.11
N GLU A 36 -9.52 8.72 9.19
CA GLU A 36 -10.37 8.54 8.00
C GLU A 36 -10.42 9.79 7.08
N SER A 37 -10.19 10.99 7.63
CA SER A 37 -10.17 12.22 6.84
C SER A 37 -8.94 12.26 5.92
N VAL A 38 -7.78 11.82 6.42
CA VAL A 38 -6.55 11.70 5.62
C VAL A 38 -6.73 10.64 4.54
N MET A 39 -7.34 9.50 4.87
CA MET A 39 -7.66 8.47 3.88
C MET A 39 -8.59 8.98 2.78
N THR A 40 -9.64 9.72 3.15
CA THR A 40 -10.57 10.30 2.16
C THR A 40 -9.83 11.24 1.21
N ARG A 41 -9.03 12.17 1.74
CA ARG A 41 -8.20 13.07 0.92
C ARG A 41 -7.20 12.34 0.03
N PHE A 42 -6.62 11.25 0.52
CA PHE A 42 -5.73 10.40 -0.28
C PHE A 42 -6.44 9.86 -1.52
N PHE A 43 -7.64 9.28 -1.37
CA PHE A 43 -8.38 8.75 -2.52
C PHE A 43 -8.92 9.85 -3.46
N GLU A 44 -9.11 11.07 -2.98
CA GLU A 44 -9.46 12.22 -3.82
C GLU A 44 -8.28 12.73 -4.66
N ARG A 45 -7.04 12.47 -4.23
CA ARG A 45 -5.83 13.03 -4.83
C ARG A 45 -4.97 12.03 -5.60
N ILE A 46 -5.11 10.73 -5.33
CA ILE A 46 -4.28 9.71 -5.98
C ILE A 46 -4.50 9.70 -7.51
N GLU A 47 -3.43 9.81 -8.29
CA GLU A 47 -3.53 10.00 -9.74
C GLU A 47 -3.03 8.80 -10.53
N LEU A 48 -1.89 8.22 -10.14
CA LEU A 48 -1.28 7.08 -10.81
C LEU A 48 -1.87 5.76 -10.31
N CYS A 49 -1.82 5.52 -9.00
CA CYS A 49 -2.30 4.30 -8.37
C CYS A 49 -3.85 4.28 -8.34
N LYS A 50 -4.48 3.32 -9.03
CA LYS A 50 -5.92 3.37 -9.28
C LYS A 50 -6.76 2.80 -8.13
N PRO A 51 -7.85 3.47 -7.72
CA PRO A 51 -8.81 2.89 -6.79
C PRO A 51 -9.54 1.69 -7.40
N TRP A 52 -9.18 0.47 -7.01
CA TRP A 52 -9.80 -0.75 -7.53
C TRP A 52 -9.69 -1.92 -6.56
N VAL A 53 -10.71 -2.78 -6.52
CA VAL A 53 -10.80 -3.89 -5.54
C VAL A 53 -9.92 -5.10 -5.90
N SER A 54 -9.49 -5.22 -7.16
CA SER A 54 -8.63 -6.32 -7.65
C SER A 54 -7.18 -6.18 -7.17
N LEU A 55 -6.33 -7.14 -7.54
CA LEU A 55 -4.90 -7.19 -7.21
C LEU A 55 -4.11 -7.93 -8.31
N GLY A 56 -2.80 -7.71 -8.36
CA GLY A 56 -1.87 -8.41 -9.26
C GLY A 56 -1.94 -7.98 -10.73
N ASP A 57 -2.47 -6.79 -11.00
CA ASP A 57 -2.45 -6.18 -12.34
C ASP A 57 -1.06 -5.59 -12.64
N VAL A 58 -0.80 -5.24 -13.91
CA VAL A 58 0.41 -4.52 -14.32
C VAL A 58 0.44 -3.09 -13.76
N GLY A 59 -0.73 -2.51 -13.49
CA GLY A 59 -0.88 -1.21 -12.85
C GLY A 59 -1.08 -1.33 -11.34
N SER A 60 -0.61 -0.33 -10.61
CA SER A 60 -0.74 -0.21 -9.16
C SER A 60 -2.18 0.08 -8.76
N LEU A 61 -2.72 -0.71 -7.82
CA LEU A 61 -4.10 -0.62 -7.37
C LEU A 61 -4.17 -0.34 -5.86
N VAL A 62 -5.05 0.55 -5.44
CA VAL A 62 -5.31 0.88 -4.03
C VAL A 62 -6.78 0.66 -3.68
N VAL A 63 -7.05 0.22 -2.45
CA VAL A 63 -8.42 0.03 -1.97
C VAL A 63 -8.53 0.28 -0.47
N HIS A 64 -9.60 0.97 -0.07
CA HIS A 64 -9.98 1.09 1.34
C HIS A 64 -10.46 -0.27 1.86
N GLN A 65 -9.81 -0.78 2.91
CA GLN A 65 -10.29 -1.93 3.64
C GLN A 65 -11.23 -1.46 4.74
N GLY A 66 -12.54 -1.67 4.54
CA GLY A 66 -13.60 -1.16 5.41
C GLY A 66 -13.37 -1.39 6.90
N GLY A 67 -13.89 -0.47 7.73
CA GLY A 67 -13.77 -0.52 9.19
C GLY A 67 -12.69 0.37 9.79
N GLY A 68 -12.21 1.37 9.04
CA GLY A 68 -11.30 2.40 9.57
C GLY A 68 -10.55 3.14 8.46
N ASN A 69 -9.28 3.41 8.70
CA ASN A 69 -8.44 4.27 7.85
C ASN A 69 -7.31 3.50 7.15
N ARG A 70 -7.54 2.20 6.91
CA ARG A 70 -6.58 1.25 6.32
C ARG A 70 -6.75 1.15 4.81
N ILE A 71 -5.63 1.25 4.10
CA ILE A 71 -5.52 1.10 2.65
C ILE A 71 -4.70 -0.16 2.36
N ARG A 72 -5.17 -0.97 1.40
CA ARG A 72 -4.37 -2.04 0.77
C ARG A 72 -3.94 -1.57 -0.61
N MET A 73 -2.67 -1.78 -0.91
CA MET A 73 -2.06 -1.52 -2.20
C MET A 73 -1.55 -2.84 -2.80
N SER A 74 -1.85 -3.04 -4.09
CA SER A 74 -1.17 -3.99 -4.96
C SER A 74 -0.22 -3.19 -5.84
N VAL A 75 1.08 -3.30 -5.60
CA VAL A 75 2.11 -2.61 -6.38
C VAL A 75 2.22 -3.25 -7.76
N GLY A 76 2.12 -2.43 -8.80
CA GLY A 76 2.24 -2.81 -10.20
C GLY A 76 3.70 -2.84 -10.67
N LEU A 77 3.88 -2.60 -11.97
CA LEU A 77 5.17 -2.64 -12.66
C LEU A 77 5.63 -1.25 -13.16
N GLU A 78 5.00 -0.17 -12.69
CA GLU A 78 5.44 1.19 -13.01
C GLU A 78 6.81 1.52 -12.41
N ASP A 79 7.39 2.65 -12.85
CA ASP A 79 8.60 3.16 -12.24
C ASP A 79 8.38 3.43 -10.75
N THR A 80 9.34 2.99 -9.92
CA THR A 80 9.21 3.07 -8.46
C THR A 80 9.16 4.52 -7.98
N ASP A 81 9.88 5.44 -8.62
CA ASP A 81 9.89 6.85 -8.22
C ASP A 81 8.55 7.51 -8.52
N ASP A 82 7.87 7.10 -9.59
CA ASP A 82 6.57 7.66 -9.95
C ASP A 82 5.47 7.15 -9.02
N ILE A 83 5.53 5.88 -8.61
CA ILE A 83 4.65 5.33 -7.57
C ILE A 83 4.87 6.10 -6.25
N ILE A 84 6.12 6.30 -5.83
CA ILE A 84 6.43 6.99 -4.57
C ILE A 84 5.94 8.44 -4.62
N LYS A 85 6.19 9.18 -5.71
CA LYS A 85 5.73 10.57 -5.86
C LYS A 85 4.20 10.67 -5.77
N ASP A 86 3.47 9.75 -6.41
CA ASP A 86 2.01 9.76 -6.37
C ASP A 86 1.49 9.47 -4.95
N LEU A 87 2.11 8.55 -4.22
CA LEU A 87 1.76 8.30 -2.82
C LEU A 87 2.08 9.51 -1.93
N GLU A 88 3.24 10.14 -2.11
CA GLU A 88 3.66 11.32 -1.32
C GLU A 88 2.72 12.51 -1.54
N GLN A 89 2.37 12.82 -2.80
CA GLN A 89 1.46 13.94 -3.09
C GLN A 89 0.05 13.67 -2.58
N ALA A 90 -0.44 12.43 -2.70
CA ALA A 90 -1.78 12.07 -2.23
C ALA A 90 -1.88 12.04 -0.70
N LEU A 91 -0.78 11.77 0.01
CA LEU A 91 -0.73 11.72 1.47
C LEU A 91 -0.46 13.08 2.14
N ALA A 92 -0.06 14.10 1.38
CA ALA A 92 0.22 15.46 1.87
C ALA A 92 -1.03 16.21 2.37
#